data_AF-A0A921N3Y4-F1
#
_entry.id   AF-A0A921N3Y4-F1
#
_cell.length_a   1.000
_cell.length_b   1.000
_cell.length_c   1.000
_cell.angle_alpha   90.00
_cell.angle_beta   90.00
_cell.angle_gamma   90.00
#
_symmetry.space_group_name_H-M   'P 1'
#
loop_
_entity.id
_entity.type
_entity.pdbx_description
1 polymer ?
#
loop_
_entity_poly.entity_id
_entity_poly.type
_entity_poly.pdbx_seq_one_letter_code
_entity_poly.pdbx_strand_id
1 'polypeptide(L)'
;MWDELPKDKKEKYKKLITNFASLSEAFAQKSENDDIVAPIVNSKFQETAFQYSFDASAEDIGNTSYDASINESDASYLVGIKTFGLKSGFQKIAQFKRESPAWSVYFDEVQNNAQNAKNKAEADKLNKDLYKKIAIEIAKSRNERIDDSKRKLQGFDYAKEKEESNVEAVYHVVMPSPKNNKPELFIGETSYKKIDIDSLEIDGCSDIKHPRNFKFHDKNHIYKYTSSDSQLYMDFNNNDIIKEKWSVDYLEDALSFFENLETDN
;
A
#
# COMPACT_ATOMS: atom_id res chain seq x y z
N MET A 1 -0.35 -15.63 -3.26
CA MET A 1 -1.83 -15.56 -3.25
C MET A 1 -2.50 -15.57 -4.63
N TRP A 2 -2.42 -14.51 -5.46
CA TRP A 2 -3.29 -14.30 -6.64
C TRP A 2 -3.37 -15.50 -7.60
N ASP A 3 -2.23 -16.12 -7.87
CA ASP A 3 -2.12 -17.23 -8.82
C ASP A 3 -2.86 -18.49 -8.34
N GLU A 4 -3.09 -18.62 -7.04
CA GLU A 4 -3.75 -19.75 -6.39
C GLU A 4 -5.26 -19.55 -6.16
N LEU A 5 -5.74 -18.31 -6.21
CA LEU A 5 -7.16 -18.03 -5.99
C LEU A 5 -8.04 -18.59 -7.13
N PRO A 6 -9.29 -19.01 -6.83
CA PRO A 6 -10.22 -19.55 -7.83
C PRO A 6 -10.47 -18.58 -8.99
N LYS A 7 -10.46 -19.12 -10.22
CA LYS A 7 -10.57 -18.32 -11.45
C LYS A 7 -11.90 -17.57 -11.54
N ASP A 8 -12.99 -18.19 -11.17
CA ASP A 8 -14.33 -17.61 -11.16
C ASP A 8 -14.43 -16.43 -10.19
N LYS A 9 -13.85 -16.56 -8.98
CA LYS A 9 -13.76 -15.46 -8.01
C LYS A 9 -12.90 -14.29 -8.54
N LYS A 10 -11.79 -14.59 -9.22
CA LYS A 10 -10.96 -13.56 -9.90
C LYS A 10 -11.70 -12.82 -11.01
N GLU A 11 -12.43 -13.53 -11.87
CA GLU A 11 -13.22 -12.90 -12.93
C GLU A 11 -14.37 -12.05 -12.38
N LYS A 12 -15.00 -12.49 -11.27
CA LYS A 12 -16.01 -11.69 -10.54
C LYS A 12 -15.41 -10.39 -10.03
N TYR A 13 -14.26 -10.44 -9.36
CA TYR A 13 -13.55 -9.26 -8.88
C TYR A 13 -13.14 -8.32 -10.02
N LYS A 14 -12.51 -8.88 -11.06
CA LYS A 14 -12.14 -8.14 -12.27
C LYS A 14 -13.33 -7.39 -12.85
N LYS A 15 -14.47 -8.07 -13.06
CA LYS A 15 -15.68 -7.45 -13.61
C LYS A 15 -16.16 -6.27 -12.77
N LEU A 16 -16.20 -6.41 -11.44
CA LEU A 16 -16.60 -5.31 -10.55
C LEU A 16 -15.65 -4.11 -10.67
N ILE A 17 -14.34 -4.35 -10.62
CA ILE A 17 -13.33 -3.30 -10.68
C ILE A 17 -13.31 -2.61 -12.05
N THR A 18 -13.35 -3.37 -13.15
CA THR A 18 -13.34 -2.78 -14.51
C THR A 18 -14.63 -2.04 -14.83
N ASN A 19 -15.79 -2.52 -14.35
CA ASN A 19 -17.06 -1.81 -14.53
C ASN A 19 -17.13 -0.53 -13.69
N PHE A 20 -16.50 -0.49 -12.52
CA PHE A 20 -16.39 0.77 -11.79
C PHE A 20 -15.44 1.73 -12.51
N ALA A 21 -14.30 1.22 -12.98
CA ALA A 21 -13.32 2.01 -13.73
C ALA A 21 -13.85 2.48 -15.10
N SER A 22 -14.82 1.80 -15.71
CA SER A 22 -15.42 2.24 -16.97
C SER A 22 -16.18 3.57 -16.85
N LEU A 23 -16.51 3.99 -15.62
CA LEU A 23 -17.19 5.24 -15.32
C LEU A 23 -16.23 6.45 -15.18
N SER A 24 -14.93 6.25 -15.46
CA SER A 24 -13.89 7.27 -15.21
C SER A 24 -14.19 8.64 -15.83
N GLU A 25 -14.79 8.67 -17.02
CA GLU A 25 -15.11 9.93 -17.71
C GLU A 25 -16.16 10.77 -16.97
N ALA A 26 -17.06 10.15 -16.18
CA ALA A 26 -18.03 10.88 -15.36
C ALA A 26 -17.37 11.65 -14.20
N PHE A 27 -16.18 11.23 -13.77
CA PHE A 27 -15.46 11.83 -12.64
C PHE A 27 -14.31 12.74 -13.08
N ALA A 28 -14.01 12.78 -14.38
CA ALA A 28 -12.93 13.60 -14.92
C ALA A 28 -13.39 15.04 -15.15
N GLN A 29 -12.54 16.00 -14.77
CA GLN A 29 -12.69 17.37 -15.25
C GLN A 29 -12.31 17.39 -16.73
N LYS A 30 -13.30 17.54 -17.61
CA LYS A 30 -13.06 17.68 -19.06
C LYS A 30 -12.19 18.91 -19.29
N SER A 31 -10.95 18.69 -19.71
CA SER A 31 -10.14 19.73 -20.34
C SER A 31 -10.63 19.94 -21.77
N GLU A 32 -10.37 21.10 -22.36
CA GLU A 32 -10.73 21.40 -23.76
C GLU A 32 -10.05 20.46 -24.79
N ASN A 33 -9.11 19.61 -24.36
CA ASN A 33 -8.43 18.61 -25.18
C ASN A 33 -9.04 17.20 -25.00
N ASP A 34 -9.06 16.42 -26.09
CA ASP A 34 -9.41 14.98 -26.18
C ASP A 34 -8.40 14.07 -25.43
N ASP A 35 -8.10 14.41 -24.17
CA ASP A 35 -7.21 13.65 -23.32
C ASP A 35 -7.87 12.34 -22.88
N ILE A 36 -7.13 11.23 -22.96
CA ILE A 36 -7.57 9.96 -22.39
C ILE A 36 -7.44 10.04 -20.87
N VAL A 37 -8.56 9.97 -20.16
CA VAL A 37 -8.57 10.04 -18.68
C VAL A 37 -7.89 8.80 -18.08
N ALA A 38 -7.27 8.95 -16.91
CA ALA A 38 -6.74 7.79 -16.17
C ALA A 38 -7.91 7.00 -15.54
N PRO A 39 -7.88 5.66 -15.53
CA PRO A 39 -8.93 4.88 -14.88
C PRO A 39 -9.06 5.23 -13.39
N ILE A 40 -10.28 5.48 -12.93
CA ILE A 40 -10.58 5.71 -11.53
C ILE A 40 -10.70 4.37 -10.78
N VAL A 41 -10.04 4.29 -9.64
CA VAL A 41 -10.16 3.18 -8.70
C VAL A 41 -10.41 3.77 -7.32
N ASN A 42 -11.56 3.44 -6.73
CA ASN A 42 -11.88 3.84 -5.37
C ASN A 42 -11.40 2.76 -4.39
N SER A 43 -10.59 3.14 -3.39
CA SER A 43 -9.99 2.19 -2.45
C SER A 43 -11.02 1.42 -1.64
N LYS A 44 -12.08 2.10 -1.14
CA LYS A 44 -13.10 1.42 -0.33
C LYS A 44 -13.97 0.50 -1.17
N PHE A 45 -14.30 0.90 -2.40
CA PHE A 45 -14.98 0.01 -3.34
C PHE A 45 -14.12 -1.21 -3.66
N GLN A 46 -12.81 -1.04 -3.87
CA GLN A 46 -11.88 -2.14 -4.11
C GLN A 46 -11.89 -3.14 -2.95
N GLU A 47 -11.80 -2.68 -1.71
CA GLU A 47 -11.88 -3.53 -0.52
C GLU A 47 -13.18 -4.34 -0.47
N THR A 48 -14.33 -3.67 -0.63
CA THR A 48 -15.65 -4.31 -0.63
C THR A 48 -15.80 -5.31 -1.78
N ALA A 49 -15.35 -4.94 -2.98
CA ALA A 49 -15.41 -5.81 -4.15
C ALA A 49 -14.51 -7.05 -3.97
N PHE A 50 -13.34 -6.88 -3.35
CA PHE A 50 -12.43 -7.99 -3.03
C PHE A 50 -13.09 -8.94 -2.03
N GLN A 51 -13.59 -8.42 -0.91
CA GLN A 51 -14.27 -9.21 0.11
C GLN A 51 -15.47 -9.98 -0.46
N TYR A 52 -16.31 -9.32 -1.24
CA TYR A 52 -17.48 -9.93 -1.88
C TYR A 52 -17.13 -10.96 -2.96
N SER A 53 -16.01 -10.79 -3.66
CA SER A 53 -15.64 -11.70 -4.75
C SER A 53 -14.95 -12.95 -4.24
N PHE A 54 -14.15 -12.81 -3.18
CA PHE A 54 -13.36 -13.90 -2.62
C PHE A 54 -14.00 -14.59 -1.42
N ASP A 55 -15.21 -14.17 -1.01
CA ASP A 55 -15.85 -14.57 0.25
C ASP A 55 -14.93 -14.31 1.45
N ALA A 56 -14.16 -13.21 1.36
CA ALA A 56 -13.15 -12.85 2.34
C ALA A 56 -13.79 -12.18 3.56
N SER A 57 -13.24 -12.46 4.74
CA SER A 57 -13.64 -11.78 5.96
C SER A 57 -13.05 -10.37 5.99
N ALA A 58 -13.85 -9.39 6.43
CA ALA A 58 -13.38 -8.04 6.63
C ALA A 58 -12.54 -7.96 7.93
N GLU A 59 -11.29 -7.49 7.81
CA GLU A 59 -10.37 -7.35 8.95
C GLU A 59 -10.21 -5.90 9.42
N ASP A 60 -10.70 -4.94 8.62
CA ASP A 60 -10.67 -3.50 8.90
C ASP A 60 -11.71 -3.09 9.97
N ILE A 61 -11.53 -3.58 11.20
CA ILE A 61 -12.20 -3.04 12.38
C ILE A 61 -11.19 -2.18 13.16
N GLY A 62 -11.13 -0.90 12.81
CA GLY A 62 -10.39 0.11 13.56
C GLY A 62 -9.02 0.44 12.97
N ASN A 63 -7.94 -0.07 13.58
CA ASN A 63 -6.56 0.34 13.27
C ASN A 63 -5.68 -0.88 12.95
N THR A 64 -6.25 -1.86 12.24
CA THR A 64 -5.64 -3.13 11.87
C THR A 64 -4.71 -2.97 10.67
N SER A 65 -3.84 -3.95 10.45
CA SER A 65 -2.85 -3.96 9.36
C SER A 65 -3.42 -4.51 8.05
N TYR A 66 -4.48 -5.29 8.11
CA TYR A 66 -5.04 -6.03 6.97
C TYR A 66 -6.48 -5.59 6.74
N ASP A 67 -6.88 -5.57 5.48
CA ASP A 67 -8.21 -5.14 5.04
C ASP A 67 -9.15 -6.34 4.88
N ALA A 68 -8.59 -7.49 4.51
CA ALA A 68 -9.32 -8.74 4.35
C ALA A 68 -8.49 -9.96 4.75
N SER A 69 -9.17 -11.05 5.06
CA SER A 69 -8.58 -12.37 5.18
C SER A 69 -9.37 -13.42 4.40
N ILE A 70 -8.67 -14.38 3.82
CA ILE A 70 -9.24 -15.51 3.08
C ILE A 70 -8.81 -16.77 3.82
N ASN A 71 -9.76 -17.62 4.19
CA ASN A 71 -9.48 -18.95 4.74
C ASN A 71 -10.04 -19.99 3.78
N GLU A 72 -9.16 -20.61 3.00
CA GLU A 72 -9.48 -21.75 2.13
C GLU A 72 -8.80 -23.00 2.71
N SER A 73 -9.30 -24.19 2.38
CA SER A 73 -8.93 -25.45 3.05
C SER A 73 -7.42 -25.76 3.09
N ASP A 74 -6.67 -25.28 2.09
CA ASP A 74 -5.24 -25.59 1.94
C ASP A 74 -4.33 -24.35 2.10
N ALA A 75 -4.91 -23.14 2.17
CA ALA A 75 -4.14 -21.90 2.27
C ALA A 75 -4.97 -20.76 2.88
N SER A 76 -4.34 -20.05 3.82
CA SER A 76 -4.93 -18.88 4.47
C SER A 76 -4.14 -17.62 4.12
N TYR A 77 -4.85 -16.53 3.82
CA TYR A 77 -4.24 -15.27 3.38
C TYR A 77 -4.68 -14.08 4.23
N LEU A 78 -3.72 -13.23 4.56
CA LEU A 78 -3.94 -11.90 5.14
C LEU A 78 -3.62 -10.85 4.09
N VAL A 79 -4.58 -10.01 3.75
CA VAL A 79 -4.51 -9.14 2.58
C VAL A 79 -4.55 -7.68 3.00
N GLY A 80 -3.48 -6.95 2.67
CA GLY A 80 -3.49 -5.49 2.64
C GLY A 80 -3.84 -5.00 1.23
N ILE A 81 -4.96 -4.31 1.08
CA ILE A 81 -5.49 -3.81 -0.18
C ILE A 81 -5.02 -2.38 -0.39
N LYS A 82 -4.49 -2.07 -1.58
CA LYS A 82 -4.13 -0.70 -1.97
C LYS A 82 -4.51 -0.37 -3.41
N THR A 83 -4.67 0.92 -3.65
CA THR A 83 -4.74 1.51 -4.98
C THR A 83 -3.84 2.73 -5.07
N PHE A 84 -3.09 2.83 -6.15
CA PHE A 84 -2.21 3.96 -6.50
C PHE A 84 -1.78 3.84 -7.97
N GLY A 85 -1.48 4.94 -8.65
CA GLY A 85 -1.12 4.90 -10.07
C GLY A 85 0.14 4.08 -10.36
N LEU A 86 0.23 3.46 -11.54
CA LEU A 86 1.38 2.62 -11.92
C LEU A 86 2.73 3.37 -11.83
N LYS A 87 2.73 4.68 -12.08
CA LYS A 87 3.92 5.54 -12.01
C LYS A 87 4.10 6.24 -10.66
N SER A 88 3.25 5.95 -9.67
CA SER A 88 3.40 6.49 -8.33
C SER A 88 4.64 5.89 -7.66
N GLY A 89 5.39 6.72 -6.92
CA GLY A 89 6.55 6.27 -6.16
C GLY A 89 6.17 5.59 -4.84
N PHE A 90 6.94 5.86 -3.79
CA PHE A 90 6.69 5.40 -2.42
C PHE A 90 5.23 5.55 -1.97
N GLN A 91 4.65 4.48 -1.44
CA GLN A 91 3.28 4.43 -0.94
C GLN A 91 3.24 4.31 0.57
N LYS A 92 2.28 4.99 1.21
CA LYS A 92 2.14 4.99 2.67
C LYS A 92 1.74 3.59 3.15
N ILE A 93 2.51 3.02 4.05
CA ILE A 93 2.26 1.72 4.68
C ILE A 93 1.98 1.80 6.19
N ALA A 94 2.36 2.90 6.84
CA ALA A 94 1.99 3.16 8.21
C ALA A 94 2.00 4.66 8.52
N GLN A 95 1.23 5.02 9.54
CA GLN A 95 1.27 6.32 10.18
C GLN A 95 1.29 6.10 11.70
N PHE A 96 2.19 6.78 12.39
CA PHE A 96 2.36 6.66 13.83
C PHE A 96 1.65 7.82 14.53
N LYS A 97 1.08 7.55 15.71
CA LYS A 97 0.52 8.62 16.55
C LYS A 97 1.70 9.40 17.12
N ARG A 98 1.81 10.70 16.76
CA ARG A 98 2.75 11.74 17.23
C ARG A 98 4.13 11.23 17.65
N GLU A 99 5.19 11.70 16.99
CA GLU A 99 6.59 11.32 17.27
C GLU A 99 6.82 11.04 18.76
N SER A 100 7.22 9.80 19.07
CA SER A 100 7.58 9.42 20.44
C SER A 100 8.58 10.44 20.97
N PRO A 101 8.50 10.88 22.25
CA PRO A 101 9.49 11.77 22.83
C PRO A 101 10.94 11.25 22.68
N ALA A 102 11.11 9.94 22.54
CA ALA A 102 12.40 9.33 22.24
C ALA A 102 12.93 9.66 20.83
N TRP A 103 12.03 9.82 19.84
CA TRP A 103 12.40 10.13 18.45
C TRP A 103 12.77 11.60 18.30
N SER A 104 12.07 12.50 19.02
CA SER A 104 12.30 13.95 18.90
C SER A 104 13.72 14.34 19.27
N VAL A 105 14.30 13.73 20.31
CA VAL A 105 15.70 13.99 20.71
C VAL A 105 16.67 13.65 19.58
N TYR A 106 16.50 12.49 18.94
CA TYR A 106 17.33 12.11 17.80
C TYR A 106 17.10 13.00 16.59
N PHE A 107 15.86 13.43 16.32
CA PHE A 107 15.57 14.33 15.20
C PHE A 107 16.10 15.76 15.39
N ASP A 108 16.16 16.24 16.63
CA ASP A 108 16.79 17.52 16.96
C ASP A 108 18.29 17.46 16.71
N GLU A 109 18.95 16.36 17.11
CA GLU A 109 20.37 16.13 16.83
C GLU A 109 20.65 15.98 15.33
N VAL A 110 19.80 15.23 14.61
CA VAL A 110 19.86 15.10 13.14
C VAL A 110 19.79 16.48 12.47
N GLN A 111 18.90 17.35 12.94
CA GLN A 111 18.73 18.70 12.41
C GLN A 111 19.98 19.56 12.67
N ASN A 112 20.53 19.50 13.87
CA ASN A 112 21.73 20.24 14.26
C ASN A 112 22.95 19.81 13.43
N ASN A 113 23.16 18.51 13.26
CA ASN A 113 24.26 17.98 12.44
C ASN A 113 24.13 18.41 10.97
N ALA A 114 22.92 18.39 10.42
CA ALA A 114 22.68 18.81 9.04
C ALA A 114 22.91 20.31 8.82
N GLN A 115 22.58 21.16 9.79
CA GLN A 115 22.86 22.61 9.73
C GLN A 115 24.35 22.94 9.75
N ASN A 116 25.15 22.12 10.42
CA ASN A 116 26.60 22.29 10.55
C ASN A 116 27.39 21.59 9.42
N ALA A 117 26.74 20.74 8.62
CA ALA A 117 27.36 20.04 7.51
C ALA A 117 27.48 20.93 6.27
N LYS A 118 28.55 20.77 5.49
CA LYS A 118 28.77 21.54 4.26
C LYS A 118 27.91 21.04 3.10
N ASN A 119 27.54 19.77 3.12
CA ASN A 119 26.78 19.11 2.07
C ASN A 119 26.05 17.88 2.61
N LYS A 120 25.19 17.30 1.75
CA LYS A 120 24.34 16.15 2.09
C LYS A 120 25.16 14.93 2.53
N ALA A 121 26.26 14.63 1.85
CA ALA A 121 27.07 13.45 2.15
C ALA A 121 27.72 13.54 3.55
N GLU A 122 28.17 14.74 3.94
CA GLU A 122 28.67 14.99 5.28
C GLU A 122 27.55 14.89 6.33
N ALA A 123 26.38 15.48 6.07
CA ALA A 123 25.22 15.38 6.96
C ALA A 123 24.78 13.92 7.17
N ASP A 124 24.69 13.14 6.10
CA ASP A 124 24.32 11.72 6.15
C ASP A 124 25.34 10.89 6.92
N LYS A 125 26.64 11.19 6.76
CA LYS A 125 27.70 10.54 7.53
C LYS A 125 27.59 10.84 9.03
N LEU A 126 27.35 12.09 9.40
CA LEU A 126 27.18 12.50 10.80
C LEU A 126 25.91 11.87 11.42
N ASN A 127 24.85 11.74 10.62
CA ASN A 127 23.54 11.27 11.09
C ASN A 127 23.32 9.76 10.95
N LYS A 128 24.27 9.00 10.38
CA LYS A 128 24.09 7.58 10.05
C LYS A 128 23.59 6.76 11.25
N ASP A 129 24.22 6.92 12.42
CA ASP A 129 23.87 6.16 13.62
C ASP A 129 22.53 6.62 14.22
N LEU A 130 22.22 7.92 14.13
CA LEU A 130 20.93 8.46 14.57
C LEU A 130 19.78 7.94 13.70
N TYR A 131 19.95 7.97 12.38
CA TYR A 131 19.00 7.38 11.44
C TYR A 131 18.80 5.89 11.70
N LYS A 132 19.87 5.13 11.99
CA LYS A 132 19.77 3.71 12.34
C LYS A 132 18.93 3.49 13.60
N LYS A 133 19.16 4.27 14.66
CA LYS A 133 18.34 4.20 15.90
C LYS A 133 16.87 4.48 15.62
N ILE A 134 16.58 5.55 14.87
CA ILE A 134 15.21 5.94 14.52
C ILE A 134 14.55 4.86 13.65
N ALA A 135 15.24 4.33 12.63
CA ALA A 135 14.75 3.27 11.75
C ALA A 135 14.37 2.00 12.52
N ILE A 136 15.19 1.60 13.51
CA ILE A 136 14.91 0.46 14.38
C ILE A 136 13.61 0.68 15.16
N GLU A 137 13.40 1.86 15.74
CA GLU A 137 12.19 2.14 16.52
C GLU A 137 10.92 2.23 15.64
N ILE A 138 11.04 2.81 14.45
CA ILE A 138 9.97 2.79 13.44
C ILE A 138 9.63 1.34 13.05
N ALA A 139 10.65 0.52 12.79
CA ALA A 139 10.49 -0.88 12.41
C ALA A 139 9.83 -1.71 13.53
N LYS A 140 10.26 -1.55 14.78
CA LYS A 140 9.62 -2.16 15.95
C LYS A 140 8.14 -1.77 16.03
N SER A 141 7.85 -0.47 15.96
CA SER A 141 6.47 0.06 16.05
C SER A 141 5.57 -0.50 14.94
N ARG A 142 6.12 -0.63 13.73
CA ARG A 142 5.42 -1.21 12.59
C ARG A 142 5.16 -2.70 12.78
N ASN A 143 6.19 -3.44 13.21
CA ASN A 143 6.14 -4.89 13.39
C ASN A 143 5.21 -5.28 14.54
N GLU A 144 5.20 -4.53 15.64
CA GLU A 144 4.27 -4.73 16.75
C GLU A 144 2.82 -4.55 16.29
N ARG A 145 2.52 -3.54 15.45
CA ARG A 145 1.18 -3.38 14.87
C ARG A 145 0.76 -4.59 14.03
N ILE A 146 1.68 -5.18 13.28
CA ILE A 146 1.43 -6.40 12.51
C ILE A 146 1.06 -7.54 13.44
N ASP A 147 1.81 -7.72 14.53
CA ASP A 147 1.55 -8.77 15.52
C ASP A 147 0.22 -8.57 16.25
N ASP A 148 -0.08 -7.34 16.64
CA ASP A 148 -1.37 -6.97 17.23
C ASP A 148 -2.54 -7.29 16.31
N SER A 149 -2.38 -7.02 15.00
CA SER A 149 -3.42 -7.29 14.02
C SER A 149 -3.66 -8.78 13.88
N LYS A 150 -2.58 -9.59 13.82
CA LYS A 150 -2.67 -11.06 13.75
C LYS A 150 -3.39 -11.66 14.96
N ARG A 151 -3.23 -11.07 16.15
CA ARG A 151 -3.91 -11.52 17.37
C ARG A 151 -5.40 -11.17 17.44
N LYS A 152 -5.88 -10.30 16.55
CA LYS A 152 -7.25 -9.75 16.56
C LYS A 152 -8.03 -10.09 15.29
N LEU A 153 -7.53 -11.02 14.49
CA LEU A 153 -8.16 -11.41 13.23
C LEU A 153 -9.55 -11.98 13.49
N GLN A 154 -10.46 -11.70 12.54
CA GLN A 154 -11.86 -12.12 12.61
C GLN A 154 -12.13 -13.31 11.72
N GLY A 155 -11.46 -13.38 10.56
CA GLY A 155 -11.68 -14.46 9.60
C GLY A 155 -11.16 -15.80 10.06
N PHE A 156 -10.14 -15.84 10.94
CA PHE A 156 -9.63 -17.07 11.54
C PHE A 156 -8.73 -16.84 12.76
N ASP A 157 -8.53 -17.91 13.54
CA ASP A 157 -7.53 -17.92 14.61
C ASP A 157 -6.12 -18.12 14.03
N TYR A 158 -5.33 -17.05 14.01
CA TYR A 158 -3.98 -17.08 13.45
C TYR A 158 -3.06 -18.11 14.10
N ALA A 159 -3.17 -18.32 15.42
CA ALA A 159 -2.28 -19.24 16.12
C ALA A 159 -2.54 -20.68 15.68
N LYS A 160 -3.83 -21.02 15.53
CA LYS A 160 -4.28 -22.34 15.08
C LYS A 160 -3.99 -22.56 13.59
N GLU A 161 -4.39 -21.61 12.74
CA GLU A 161 -4.21 -21.75 11.30
C GLU A 161 -2.74 -21.79 10.89
N LYS A 162 -1.84 -21.06 11.56
CA LYS A 162 -0.41 -21.11 11.24
C LYS A 162 0.21 -22.51 11.49
N GLU A 163 -0.38 -23.31 12.37
CA GLU A 163 0.07 -24.69 12.62
C GLU A 163 -0.57 -25.68 11.63
N GLU A 164 -1.82 -25.42 11.22
CA GLU A 164 -2.62 -26.31 10.37
C GLU A 164 -2.47 -26.02 8.86
N SER A 165 -2.16 -24.78 8.49
CA SER A 165 -2.04 -24.29 7.11
C SER A 165 -0.91 -23.25 6.94
N ASN A 166 -0.52 -22.99 5.69
CA ASN A 166 0.43 -21.93 5.39
C ASN A 166 -0.29 -20.58 5.35
N VAL A 167 -0.16 -19.78 6.40
CA VAL A 167 -0.70 -18.40 6.42
C VAL A 167 0.28 -17.43 5.75
N GLU A 168 -0.07 -16.91 4.58
CA GLU A 168 0.69 -15.89 3.86
C GLU A 168 0.07 -14.49 4.07
N ALA A 169 0.92 -13.46 4.19
CA ALA A 169 0.47 -12.06 4.23
C ALA A 169 0.96 -11.31 3.00
N VAL A 170 0.05 -10.69 2.26
CA VAL A 170 0.32 -10.05 0.97
C VAL A 170 -0.28 -8.65 0.88
N TYR A 171 0.41 -7.76 0.17
CA TYR A 171 -0.23 -6.57 -0.38
C TYR A 171 -0.83 -6.93 -1.73
N HIS A 172 -2.13 -6.71 -1.89
CA HIS A 172 -2.83 -6.79 -3.16
C HIS A 172 -3.10 -5.37 -3.66
N VAL A 173 -2.60 -5.02 -4.84
CA VAL A 173 -2.66 -3.66 -5.36
C VAL A 173 -3.34 -3.57 -6.71
N VAL A 174 -4.16 -2.54 -6.91
CA VAL A 174 -4.72 -2.18 -8.22
C VAL A 174 -4.10 -0.85 -8.63
N MET A 175 -3.39 -0.84 -9.75
CA MET A 175 -2.68 0.33 -10.23
C MET A 175 -3.23 0.81 -11.57
N PRO A 176 -3.91 1.97 -11.66
CA PRO A 176 -4.35 2.49 -12.95
C PRO A 176 -3.20 3.01 -13.80
N SER A 177 -3.37 2.91 -15.12
CA SER A 177 -2.51 3.54 -16.12
C SER A 177 -2.49 5.07 -15.96
N PRO A 178 -1.39 5.74 -16.34
CA PRO A 178 -1.35 7.21 -16.38
C PRO A 178 -2.40 7.81 -17.33
N LYS A 179 -2.72 9.09 -17.12
CA LYS A 179 -3.48 9.90 -18.09
C LYS A 179 -2.77 9.89 -19.45
N ASN A 180 -3.54 9.92 -20.53
CA ASN A 180 -3.08 9.88 -21.93
C ASN A 180 -2.40 8.56 -22.35
N ASN A 181 -2.57 7.49 -21.57
CA ASN A 181 -2.23 6.13 -21.96
C ASN A 181 -3.51 5.33 -22.25
N LYS A 182 -3.35 4.18 -22.91
CA LYS A 182 -4.44 3.20 -23.03
C LYS A 182 -5.02 2.89 -21.63
N PRO A 183 -6.35 3.01 -21.41
CA PRO A 183 -6.97 2.76 -20.12
C PRO A 183 -6.81 1.30 -19.66
N GLU A 184 -5.98 1.11 -18.64
CA GLU A 184 -5.61 -0.22 -18.17
C GLU A 184 -5.44 -0.21 -16.64
N LEU A 185 -5.79 -1.34 -16.00
CA LEU A 185 -5.52 -1.61 -14.60
C LEU A 185 -4.46 -2.70 -14.49
N PHE A 186 -3.48 -2.49 -13.62
CA PHE A 186 -2.41 -3.42 -13.35
C PHE A 186 -2.60 -3.99 -11.95
N ILE A 187 -2.77 -5.30 -11.89
CA ILE A 187 -2.98 -6.02 -10.63
C ILE A 187 -1.63 -6.53 -10.18
N GLY A 188 -1.23 -6.16 -8.97
CA GLY A 188 0.06 -6.52 -8.43
C GLY A 188 -0.03 -7.14 -7.04
N GLU A 189 0.96 -7.97 -6.72
CA GLU A 189 1.13 -8.51 -5.38
C GLU A 189 2.58 -8.45 -4.93
N THR A 190 2.78 -8.06 -3.67
CA THR A 190 4.07 -8.14 -3.01
C THR A 190 3.91 -8.58 -1.57
N SER A 191 4.99 -9.07 -0.97
CA SER A 191 4.93 -9.61 0.39
C SER A 191 4.61 -8.53 1.43
N TYR A 192 3.67 -8.82 2.33
CA TYR A 192 3.38 -8.02 3.51
C TYR A 192 4.23 -8.53 4.68
N LYS A 193 5.55 -8.35 4.56
CA LYS A 193 6.50 -8.78 5.59
C LYS A 193 6.67 -7.73 6.68
N LYS A 194 7.04 -8.21 7.86
CA LYS A 194 7.69 -7.38 8.88
C LYS A 194 8.98 -6.82 8.32
N ILE A 195 9.36 -5.64 8.80
CA ILE A 195 10.67 -5.06 8.52
C ILE A 195 11.74 -5.91 9.22
N ASP A 196 12.73 -6.37 8.48
CA ASP A 196 13.87 -7.11 8.99
C ASP A 196 14.87 -6.16 9.64
N ILE A 197 14.74 -6.03 10.97
CA ILE A 197 15.52 -5.12 11.81
C ILE A 197 17.02 -5.43 11.74
N ASP A 198 17.40 -6.71 11.66
CA ASP A 198 18.79 -7.15 11.70
C ASP A 198 19.52 -6.77 10.41
N SER A 199 18.81 -6.73 9.28
CA SER A 199 19.35 -6.34 7.96
C SER A 199 19.17 -4.86 7.60
N LEU A 200 18.74 -4.00 8.53
CA LEU A 200 18.47 -2.59 8.21
C LEU A 200 19.73 -1.85 7.72
N GLU A 201 19.61 -1.08 6.65
CA GLU A 201 20.68 -0.20 6.15
C GLU A 201 20.15 1.21 5.91
N ILE A 202 20.99 2.22 6.17
CA ILE A 202 20.62 3.62 6.08
C ILE A 202 21.14 4.22 4.78
N ASP A 203 20.23 4.78 3.99
CA ASP A 203 20.54 5.47 2.73
C ASP A 203 20.83 6.97 2.96
N GLY A 204 20.32 7.53 4.06
CA GLY A 204 20.48 8.93 4.45
C GLY A 204 19.25 9.79 4.19
N CYS A 205 19.38 11.11 4.34
CA CYS A 205 18.26 12.03 4.18
C CYS A 205 17.78 12.09 2.71
N SER A 206 16.51 12.44 2.52
CA SER A 206 15.96 12.69 1.18
C SER A 206 16.43 14.03 0.61
N ASP A 207 16.54 15.04 1.47
CA ASP A 207 17.02 16.39 1.16
C ASP A 207 17.71 16.95 2.42
N ILE A 208 18.86 17.58 2.26
CA ILE A 208 19.60 18.23 3.36
C ILE A 208 18.77 19.33 4.03
N LYS A 209 17.86 19.99 3.29
CA LYS A 209 16.94 20.99 3.84
C LYS A 209 15.87 20.36 4.76
N HIS A 210 15.63 19.07 4.60
CA HIS A 210 14.64 18.30 5.35
C HIS A 210 15.29 17.03 5.93
N PRO A 211 16.31 17.16 6.79
CA PRO A 211 17.14 16.05 7.21
C PRO A 211 16.41 15.02 8.08
N ARG A 212 15.23 15.38 8.62
CA ARG A 212 14.34 14.47 9.35
C ARG A 212 13.60 13.48 8.44
N ASN A 213 13.55 13.75 7.14
CA ASN A 213 13.02 12.82 6.14
C ASN A 213 14.17 11.99 5.58
N PHE A 214 14.15 10.68 5.78
CA PHE A 214 15.26 9.81 5.41
C PHE A 214 14.79 8.48 4.85
N LYS A 215 15.70 7.82 4.14
CA LYS A 215 15.49 6.52 3.52
C LYS A 215 16.37 5.48 4.19
N PHE A 216 15.83 4.28 4.22
CA PHE A 216 16.48 3.09 4.74
C PHE A 216 15.87 1.87 4.06
N HIS A 217 16.57 0.76 4.04
CA HIS A 217 16.07 -0.46 3.45
C HIS A 217 16.39 -1.65 4.35
N ASP A 218 15.67 -2.74 4.16
CA ASP A 218 16.03 -4.06 4.66
C ASP A 218 16.30 -4.98 3.46
N LYS A 219 16.48 -6.29 3.69
CA LYS A 219 16.68 -7.25 2.60
C LYS A 219 15.47 -7.43 1.65
N ASN A 220 14.29 -6.92 2.02
CA ASN A 220 13.04 -7.14 1.30
C ASN A 220 12.58 -5.89 0.55
N HIS A 221 12.64 -4.71 1.19
CA HIS A 221 11.99 -3.50 0.73
C HIS A 221 12.80 -2.24 1.04
N ILE A 222 12.54 -1.19 0.26
CA ILE A 222 13.07 0.15 0.49
C ILE A 222 11.99 0.99 1.16
N TYR A 223 12.38 1.74 2.19
CA TYR A 223 11.49 2.56 2.99
C TYR A 223 11.88 4.03 2.96
N LYS A 224 10.89 4.88 3.20
CA LYS A 224 11.06 6.32 3.41
C LYS A 224 10.23 6.74 4.60
N TYR A 225 10.85 7.42 5.56
CA TYR A 225 10.14 8.07 6.66
C TYR A 225 10.01 9.57 6.41
N THR A 226 8.85 10.14 6.75
CA THR A 226 8.65 11.58 6.80
C THR A 226 8.18 12.02 8.19
N SER A 227 8.83 13.06 8.72
CA SER A 227 8.60 13.51 10.10
C SER A 227 7.34 14.36 10.26
N SER A 228 6.90 15.09 9.22
CA SER A 228 5.77 16.02 9.29
C SER A 228 4.50 15.39 9.84
N ASP A 229 4.19 14.18 9.35
CA ASP A 229 2.99 13.43 9.68
C ASP A 229 3.30 12.10 10.35
N SER A 230 4.56 11.87 10.70
CA SER A 230 5.10 10.60 11.18
C SER A 230 4.64 9.42 10.32
N GLN A 231 4.96 9.49 9.02
CA GLN A 231 4.52 8.52 8.02
C GLN A 231 5.68 7.65 7.54
N LEU A 232 5.41 6.36 7.43
CA LEU A 232 6.28 5.38 6.80
C LEU A 232 5.72 5.00 5.43
N TYR A 233 6.59 5.10 4.43
CA TYR A 233 6.31 4.70 3.08
C TYR A 233 7.24 3.56 2.66
N MET A 234 6.78 2.78 1.68
CA MET A 234 7.51 1.68 1.07
C MET A 234 7.54 1.85 -0.45
N ASP A 235 8.64 1.48 -1.07
CA ASP A 235 8.69 1.26 -2.52
C ASP A 235 8.12 -0.11 -2.85
N PHE A 236 7.13 -0.16 -3.73
CA PHE A 236 6.46 -1.40 -4.13
C PHE A 236 7.12 -2.05 -5.35
N ASN A 237 8.12 -1.39 -5.99
CA ASN A 237 8.69 -1.83 -7.25
C ASN A 237 7.58 -2.16 -8.27
N ASN A 238 6.68 -1.20 -8.51
CA ASN A 238 5.36 -1.40 -9.12
C ASN A 238 5.33 -2.31 -10.35
N ASN A 239 6.33 -2.25 -11.23
CA ASN A 239 6.36 -3.08 -12.45
C ASN A 239 6.69 -4.55 -12.16
N ASP A 240 7.51 -4.81 -11.14
CA ASP A 240 8.02 -6.16 -10.82
C ASP A 240 6.98 -7.00 -10.07
N ILE A 241 5.96 -6.35 -9.52
CA ILE A 241 4.90 -6.99 -8.73
C ILE A 241 3.66 -7.31 -9.55
N ILE A 242 3.61 -6.94 -10.84
CA ILE A 242 2.45 -7.13 -11.71
C ILE A 242 2.20 -8.62 -11.93
N LYS A 243 0.97 -9.04 -11.65
CA LYS A 243 0.43 -10.38 -11.88
C LYS A 243 -0.47 -10.42 -13.11
N GLU A 244 -1.33 -9.41 -13.25
CA GLU A 244 -2.29 -9.33 -14.35
C GLU A 244 -2.47 -7.90 -14.84
N LYS A 245 -3.03 -7.80 -16.04
CA LYS A 245 -3.35 -6.55 -16.71
C LYS A 245 -4.76 -6.62 -17.29
N TRP A 246 -5.60 -5.65 -16.95
CA TRP A 246 -6.99 -5.59 -17.40
C TRP A 246 -7.18 -4.33 -18.25
N SER A 247 -7.70 -4.49 -19.47
CA SER A 247 -8.17 -3.36 -20.27
C SER A 247 -9.43 -2.79 -19.63
N VAL A 248 -9.61 -1.47 -19.71
CA VAL A 248 -10.83 -0.78 -19.31
C VAL A 248 -11.42 -0.11 -20.54
N ASP A 249 -12.66 -0.45 -20.87
CA ASP A 249 -13.41 0.24 -21.91
C ASP A 249 -14.35 1.23 -21.22
N TYR A 250 -14.21 2.53 -21.54
CA TYR A 250 -15.05 3.55 -20.94
C TYR A 250 -16.48 3.50 -21.49
N LEU A 251 -17.44 3.78 -20.62
CA LEU A 251 -18.84 3.90 -21.02
C LEU A 251 -19.03 5.19 -21.82
N GLU A 252 -19.58 5.08 -23.02
CA GLU A 252 -19.81 6.22 -23.92
C GLU A 252 -20.64 7.34 -23.27
N ASP A 253 -21.66 6.96 -22.49
CA ASP A 253 -22.47 7.90 -21.71
C ASP A 253 -22.67 7.37 -20.29
N ALA A 254 -21.66 7.62 -19.45
CA ALA A 254 -21.70 7.25 -18.04
C ALA A 254 -22.81 7.97 -17.25
N LEU A 255 -23.22 9.18 -17.63
CA LEU A 255 -24.29 9.91 -16.93
C LEU A 255 -25.66 9.30 -17.25
N SER A 256 -25.93 8.99 -18.51
CA SER A 256 -27.14 8.28 -18.90
C SER A 256 -27.22 6.90 -18.22
N PHE A 257 -26.09 6.20 -18.09
CA PHE A 257 -26.05 4.96 -17.30
C PHE A 257 -26.55 5.19 -15.86
N PHE A 258 -26.10 6.25 -15.18
CA PHE A 258 -26.55 6.57 -13.82
C PHE A 258 -28.02 6.96 -13.75
N GLU A 259 -28.55 7.70 -14.73
CA GLU A 259 -29.96 8.09 -14.79
C GLU A 259 -30.89 6.87 -14.92
N ASN A 260 -30.40 5.78 -15.52
CA ASN A 260 -31.17 4.56 -15.79
C ASN A 260 -30.82 3.40 -14.85
N LEU A 261 -30.13 3.66 -13.73
CA LEU A 261 -30.00 2.71 -12.61
C LEU A 261 -31.34 2.59 -11.86
N GLU A 262 -32.43 2.25 -12.55
CA GLU A 262 -33.64 1.83 -11.87
C GLU A 262 -33.41 0.43 -11.29
N THR A 263 -33.78 0.28 -10.02
CA THR A 263 -33.56 -0.90 -9.19
C THR A 263 -34.24 -2.15 -9.75
N ASP A 264 -33.47 -3.23 -9.91
CA ASP A 264 -34.02 -4.56 -9.65
C ASP A 264 -34.51 -4.55 -8.19
N ASN A 265 -35.84 -4.50 -7.99
CA ASN A 265 -36.49 -4.79 -6.71
C ASN A 265 -36.39 -6.28 -6.38
#